data_AF-A0A963F8F8-F1
#
_entry.id   AF-A0A963F8F8-F1
#
_cell.length_a   1.000
_cell.length_b   1.000
_cell.length_c   1.000
_cell.angle_alpha   90.00
_cell.angle_beta   90.00
_cell.angle_gamma   90.00
#
_symmetry.space_group_name_H-M   'P 1'
#
loop_
_entity.id
_entity.type
_entity.pdbx_description
1 polymer ?
#
loop_
_entity_poly.entity_id
_entity_poly.type
_entity_poly.pdbx_seq_one_letter_code
_entity_poly.pdbx_strand_id
1 'polypeptide(L)'
;MKSASVNAAEHAPTAAPAAERKPSAPPRPVRGRFAPSPTGDLHFGSLLAALASFLSARAAGGEWQLRIEDLDTARCVPGATDRQLAALERLGLRWDGPVRQQSADLSPYREALAQLLASGDAFPCACSRADLAAGGDAGPAGARYPGTCRNGLPAGRAARSVRARVDATPIEFTDRFQGPIRTRLDRTGDFVIHRADGVIAYQLAVTVDDARQGITEVVRGADLLDSTPRQIWLARRLGLAVPEYAHIPVATTAGGRKLGKRDADRPIADAEPVSALLAGLEFLGQPLPEQRPERADELLAWAIARFDPTRIPRRRYLPVAERWRGSP
;
A
#
# COMPACT_ATOMS: atom_id res chain seq x y z
N MET A 1 -39.76 -63.25 40.92
CA MET A 1 -38.53 -63.06 41.74
C MET A 1 -37.52 -62.28 40.90
N LYS A 2 -37.26 -61.04 41.32
CA LYS A 2 -36.19 -60.09 40.92
C LYS A 2 -35.77 -60.01 39.44
N SER A 3 -36.32 -59.02 38.75
CA SER A 3 -35.73 -58.39 37.55
C SER A 3 -34.51 -57.54 37.95
N ALA A 4 -33.39 -57.74 37.27
CA ALA A 4 -32.19 -56.92 37.40
C ALA A 4 -32.12 -55.91 36.24
N SER A 5 -32.26 -54.63 36.55
CA SER A 5 -31.98 -53.53 35.64
C SER A 5 -30.53 -53.10 35.79
N VAL A 6 -29.80 -53.11 34.67
CA VAL A 6 -28.42 -52.64 34.55
C VAL A 6 -28.46 -51.15 34.25
N ASN A 7 -27.93 -50.31 35.14
CA ASN A 7 -27.80 -48.87 34.92
C ASN A 7 -26.54 -48.57 34.11
N ALA A 8 -26.71 -47.86 32.99
CA ALA A 8 -25.64 -47.30 32.19
C ALA A 8 -25.08 -46.04 32.88
N ALA A 9 -23.76 -46.00 33.10
CA ALA A 9 -23.05 -44.82 33.56
C ALA A 9 -22.44 -44.08 32.36
N GLU A 10 -23.00 -42.92 32.02
CA GLU A 10 -22.46 -42.00 31.03
C GLU A 10 -21.15 -41.36 31.54
N HIS A 11 -20.08 -41.50 30.76
CA HIS A 11 -18.82 -40.77 30.97
C HIS A 11 -18.88 -39.43 30.23
N ALA A 12 -18.93 -38.32 30.98
CA ALA A 12 -18.75 -36.98 30.44
C ALA A 12 -17.25 -36.71 30.16
N PRO A 13 -16.87 -36.07 29.03
CA PRO A 13 -15.48 -35.77 28.73
C PRO A 13 -15.01 -34.50 29.46
N THR A 14 -13.85 -34.61 30.11
CA THR A 14 -13.18 -33.53 30.84
C THR A 14 -12.62 -32.48 29.88
N ALA A 15 -13.01 -31.21 30.06
CA ALA A 15 -12.52 -30.08 29.27
C ALA A 15 -11.03 -29.78 29.57
N ALA A 16 -10.24 -29.61 28.51
CA ALA A 16 -8.84 -29.18 28.61
C ALA A 16 -8.76 -27.70 29.08
N PRO A 17 -7.71 -27.33 29.86
CA PRO A 17 -7.60 -25.98 30.42
C PRO A 17 -7.32 -24.95 29.32
N ALA A 18 -8.02 -23.82 29.39
CA ALA A 18 -7.83 -22.69 28.50
C ALA A 18 -6.44 -22.07 28.69
N ALA A 19 -5.67 -21.98 27.60
CA ALA A 19 -4.38 -21.32 27.59
C ALA A 19 -4.53 -19.82 27.91
N GLU A 20 -3.87 -19.37 28.97
CA GLU A 20 -3.82 -17.96 29.38
C GLU A 20 -3.24 -17.11 28.23
N ARG A 21 -4.05 -16.17 27.74
CA ARG A 21 -3.61 -15.15 26.77
C ARG A 21 -2.66 -14.18 27.49
N LYS A 22 -1.40 -14.14 27.06
CA LYS A 22 -0.44 -13.09 27.46
C LYS A 22 -1.06 -11.70 27.22
N PRO A 23 -0.87 -10.74 28.16
CA PRO A 23 -1.35 -9.37 27.98
C PRO A 23 -0.70 -8.76 26.73
N SER A 24 -1.53 -8.16 25.87
CA SER A 24 -1.09 -7.48 24.65
C SER A 24 -0.22 -6.27 25.01
N ALA A 25 0.89 -6.10 24.29
CA ALA A 25 1.70 -4.90 24.36
C ALA A 25 0.83 -3.63 24.17
N PRO A 26 1.19 -2.49 24.79
CA PRO A 26 0.45 -1.25 24.60
C PRO A 26 0.35 -0.90 23.11
N PRO A 27 -0.79 -0.36 22.64
CA PRO A 27 -0.96 -0.04 21.23
C PRO A 27 0.12 0.96 20.80
N ARG A 28 0.84 0.63 19.72
CA ARG A 28 1.84 1.54 19.15
C ARG A 28 1.13 2.80 18.64
N PRO A 29 1.69 4.01 18.86
CA PRO A 29 1.14 5.23 18.30
C PRO A 29 0.99 5.11 16.78
N VAL A 30 -0.14 5.58 16.24
CA VAL A 30 -0.37 5.51 14.79
C VAL A 30 0.62 6.41 14.07
N ARG A 31 1.30 5.84 13.07
CA ARG A 31 2.16 6.57 12.14
C ARG A 31 1.80 6.17 10.72
N GLY A 32 1.11 7.08 10.04
CA GLY A 32 0.77 6.97 8.63
C GLY A 32 1.75 7.72 7.74
N ARG A 33 1.59 7.58 6.42
CA ARG A 33 2.34 8.39 5.44
C ARG A 33 1.60 8.62 4.14
N PHE A 34 1.94 9.71 3.48
CA PHE A 34 1.74 9.88 2.03
C PHE A 34 3.07 9.74 1.31
N ALA A 35 3.07 9.01 0.18
CA ALA A 35 4.28 8.65 -0.53
C ALA A 35 4.17 8.86 -2.05
N PRO A 36 4.15 10.11 -2.54
CA PRO A 36 4.00 10.39 -3.96
C PRO A 36 5.30 10.18 -4.73
N SER A 37 5.20 9.65 -5.95
CA SER A 37 6.31 9.71 -6.92
C SER A 37 6.29 11.05 -7.66
N PRO A 38 7.42 11.75 -7.87
CA PRO A 38 7.48 13.06 -8.52
C PRO A 38 7.43 12.95 -10.05
N THR A 39 6.49 12.17 -10.58
CA THR A 39 6.33 11.92 -12.02
C THR A 39 5.40 12.92 -12.71
N GLY A 40 4.98 13.96 -12.00
CA GLY A 40 3.98 14.96 -12.40
C GLY A 40 3.22 15.49 -11.19
N ASP A 41 2.23 16.33 -11.42
CA ASP A 41 1.49 17.01 -10.36
C ASP A 41 0.51 16.07 -9.64
N LEU A 42 0.06 16.48 -8.45
CA LEU A 42 -1.01 15.78 -7.75
C LEU A 42 -2.31 15.91 -8.53
N HIS A 43 -2.99 14.79 -8.71
CA HIS A 43 -4.33 14.71 -9.30
C HIS A 43 -5.33 14.23 -8.23
N PHE A 44 -6.61 14.13 -8.59
CA PHE A 44 -7.67 13.74 -7.64
C PHE A 44 -7.39 12.42 -6.92
N GLY A 45 -6.96 11.38 -7.64
CA GLY A 45 -6.51 10.11 -7.02
C GLY A 45 -5.39 10.28 -5.97
N SER A 46 -4.42 11.16 -6.21
CA SER A 46 -3.36 11.47 -5.22
C SER A 46 -3.93 12.21 -4.01
N LEU A 47 -4.85 13.16 -4.23
CA LEU A 47 -5.57 13.85 -3.16
C LEU A 47 -6.33 12.86 -2.27
N LEU A 48 -7.06 11.90 -2.87
CA LEU A 48 -7.79 10.89 -2.11
C LEU A 48 -6.86 10.08 -1.20
N ALA A 49 -5.71 9.64 -1.72
CA ALA A 49 -4.72 8.91 -0.93
C ALA A 49 -4.10 9.77 0.18
N ALA A 50 -3.78 11.03 -0.11
CA ALA A 50 -3.24 11.97 0.88
C ALA A 50 -4.27 12.27 1.98
N LEU A 51 -5.51 12.61 1.60
CA LEU A 51 -6.59 12.93 2.52
C LEU A 51 -6.98 11.74 3.41
N ALA A 52 -7.18 10.55 2.83
CA ALA A 52 -7.55 9.36 3.62
C ALA A 52 -6.45 8.95 4.60
N SER A 53 -5.19 8.96 4.17
CA SER A 53 -4.07 8.64 5.06
C SER A 53 -3.86 9.70 6.15
N PHE A 54 -4.09 10.98 5.84
CA PHE A 54 -4.03 12.07 6.80
C PHE A 54 -5.14 11.96 7.84
N LEU A 55 -6.40 11.82 7.42
CA LEU A 55 -7.53 11.70 8.33
C LEU A 55 -7.41 10.46 9.23
N SER A 56 -6.97 9.33 8.68
CA SER A 56 -6.76 8.10 9.46
C SER A 56 -5.74 8.30 10.58
N ALA A 57 -4.58 8.88 10.26
CA ALA A 57 -3.54 9.14 11.25
C ALA A 57 -3.98 10.18 12.28
N ARG A 58 -4.54 11.32 11.84
CA ARG A 58 -4.92 12.43 12.71
C ARG A 58 -6.09 12.11 13.62
N ALA A 59 -7.10 11.38 13.14
CA ALA A 59 -8.23 10.95 13.97
C ALA A 59 -7.80 10.00 15.11
N ALA A 60 -6.69 9.28 14.92
CA ALA A 60 -6.07 8.43 15.95
C ALA A 60 -5.04 9.17 16.82
N GLY A 61 -4.90 10.51 16.69
CA GLY A 61 -3.88 11.29 17.39
C GLY A 61 -2.45 10.96 16.97
N GLY A 62 -2.28 10.38 15.79
CA GLY A 62 -1.01 9.88 15.26
C GLY A 62 -0.26 10.88 14.39
N GLU A 63 0.90 10.42 13.92
CA GLU A 63 1.76 11.14 12.99
C GLU A 63 1.42 10.80 11.52
N TRP A 64 1.57 11.79 10.64
CA TRP A 64 1.42 11.63 9.20
C TRP A 64 2.67 12.15 8.48
N GLN A 65 3.49 11.24 7.95
CA GLN A 65 4.78 11.58 7.34
C GLN A 65 4.69 11.71 5.82
N LEU A 66 5.70 12.36 5.22
CA LEU A 66 5.81 12.50 3.77
C LEU A 66 7.12 11.91 3.24
N ARG A 67 7.02 11.06 2.21
CA ARG A 67 8.16 10.46 1.51
C ARG A 67 8.02 10.59 0.00
N ILE A 68 9.01 11.17 -0.66
CA ILE A 68 9.06 11.28 -2.11
C ILE A 68 9.68 10.01 -2.69
N GLU A 69 8.93 9.32 -3.55
CA GLU A 69 9.34 8.06 -4.17
C GLU A 69 9.97 8.28 -5.56
N ASP A 70 11.23 8.73 -5.56
CA ASP A 70 11.98 9.25 -6.72
C ASP A 70 13.09 8.31 -7.25
N LEU A 71 13.04 7.03 -6.91
CA LEU A 71 14.05 6.04 -7.33
C LEU A 71 14.10 5.82 -8.86
N ASP A 72 13.00 6.07 -9.56
CA ASP A 72 12.95 5.99 -11.02
C ASP A 72 13.14 7.38 -11.62
N THR A 73 14.38 7.86 -11.59
CA THR A 73 14.77 9.21 -12.00
C THR A 73 14.37 9.54 -13.44
N ALA A 74 14.37 8.55 -14.33
CA ALA A 74 13.94 8.71 -15.73
C ALA A 74 12.45 9.05 -15.88
N ARG A 75 11.62 8.74 -14.88
CA ARG A 75 10.19 9.11 -14.84
C ARG A 75 9.92 10.37 -14.03
N CYS A 76 10.91 10.90 -13.32
CA CYS A 76 10.76 12.09 -12.49
C CYS A 76 10.67 13.35 -13.37
N VAL A 77 9.78 14.26 -13.01
CA VAL A 77 9.56 15.52 -13.70
C VAL A 77 10.20 16.64 -12.87
N PRO A 78 11.10 17.46 -13.45
CA PRO A 78 11.70 18.60 -12.74
C PRO A 78 10.65 19.52 -12.09
N GLY A 79 10.91 19.91 -10.85
CA GLY A 79 10.01 20.74 -10.04
C GLY A 79 8.70 20.07 -9.60
N ALA A 80 8.43 18.81 -9.97
CA ALA A 80 7.20 18.13 -9.54
C ALA A 80 7.14 17.97 -8.03
N THR A 81 8.26 17.63 -7.37
CA THR A 81 8.34 17.57 -5.90
C THR A 81 7.86 18.88 -5.26
N ASP A 82 8.42 20.01 -5.68
CA ASP A 82 8.08 21.32 -5.09
C ASP A 82 6.60 21.67 -5.31
N ARG A 83 6.07 21.42 -6.52
CA ARG A 83 4.64 21.62 -6.81
C ARG A 83 3.73 20.70 -6.00
N GLN A 84 4.15 19.45 -5.75
CA GLN A 84 3.41 18.52 -4.90
C GLN A 84 3.39 18.99 -3.44
N LEU A 85 4.53 19.46 -2.91
CA LEU A 85 4.62 20.01 -1.56
C LEU A 85 3.73 21.26 -1.40
N ALA A 86 3.85 22.22 -2.31
CA ALA A 86 3.03 23.43 -2.31
C ALA A 86 1.52 23.12 -2.42
N ALA A 87 1.14 22.09 -3.17
CA ALA A 87 -0.25 21.65 -3.25
C ALA A 87 -0.77 21.09 -1.92
N LEU A 88 0.02 20.28 -1.21
CA LEU A 88 -0.34 19.76 0.12
C LEU A 88 -0.46 20.88 1.15
N GLU A 89 0.46 21.85 1.14
CA GLU A 89 0.43 23.01 2.04
C GLU A 89 -0.82 23.87 1.81
N ARG A 90 -1.16 24.16 0.55
CA ARG A 90 -2.38 24.89 0.18
C ARG A 90 -3.66 24.19 0.64
N LEU A 91 -3.65 22.86 0.65
CA LEU A 91 -4.77 22.04 1.14
C LEU A 91 -4.81 21.94 2.67
N GLY A 92 -3.81 22.46 3.39
CA GLY A 92 -3.71 22.30 4.84
C GLY A 92 -3.28 20.90 5.31
N LEU A 93 -2.88 20.01 4.39
CA LEU A 93 -2.41 18.64 4.69
C LEU A 93 -0.96 18.68 5.17
N ARG A 94 -0.76 19.09 6.43
CA ARG A 94 0.57 19.26 7.04
C ARG A 94 1.14 17.94 7.55
N TRP A 95 2.35 17.61 7.11
CA TRP A 95 3.09 16.41 7.53
C TRP A 95 3.97 16.66 8.75
N ASP A 96 4.29 15.59 9.46
CA ASP A 96 5.19 15.59 10.61
C ASP A 96 6.60 15.19 10.21
N GLY A 97 7.58 15.85 10.82
CA GLY A 97 8.99 15.58 10.60
C GLY A 97 9.48 15.99 9.20
N PRO A 98 10.70 15.57 8.84
CA PRO A 98 11.29 15.93 7.55
C PRO A 98 10.63 15.17 6.40
N VAL A 99 10.56 15.82 5.23
CA VAL A 99 10.28 15.13 3.97
C VAL A 99 11.44 14.20 3.67
N ARG A 100 11.16 12.90 3.49
CA ARG A 100 12.19 11.93 3.08
C ARG A 100 12.21 11.78 1.57
N GLN A 101 13.39 11.59 0.99
CA GLN A 101 13.57 11.28 -0.43
C GLN A 101 14.25 9.93 -0.53
N GLN A 102 13.73 9.02 -1.36
CA GLN A 102 14.29 7.68 -1.49
C GLN A 102 15.67 7.70 -2.16
N SER A 103 15.87 8.61 -3.13
CA SER A 103 17.13 8.76 -3.84
C SER A 103 18.29 9.27 -2.96
N ALA A 104 17.99 9.88 -1.81
CA ALA A 104 18.99 10.48 -0.94
C ALA A 104 19.94 9.46 -0.28
N ASP A 105 19.46 8.24 -0.03
CA ASP A 105 20.27 7.18 0.57
C ASP A 105 19.80 5.80 0.10
N LEU A 106 20.62 5.16 -0.74
CA LEU A 106 20.34 3.83 -1.29
C LEU A 106 20.91 2.69 -0.45
N SER A 107 21.72 2.98 0.57
CA SER A 107 22.42 1.97 1.38
C SER A 107 21.46 0.96 2.04
N PRO A 108 20.33 1.37 2.64
CA PRO A 108 19.38 0.44 3.25
C PRO A 108 18.77 -0.56 2.28
N TYR A 109 18.55 -0.15 1.02
CA TYR A 109 18.03 -1.05 0.00
C TYR A 109 19.09 -2.06 -0.44
N ARG A 110 20.37 -1.63 -0.50
CA ARG A 110 21.50 -2.52 -0.81
C ARG A 110 21.73 -3.53 0.31
N GLU A 111 21.62 -3.11 1.56
CA GLU A 111 21.70 -3.99 2.74
C GLU A 111 20.57 -5.03 2.71
N ALA A 112 19.32 -4.60 2.51
CA ALA A 112 18.19 -5.51 2.39
C ALA A 112 18.35 -6.49 1.21
N LEU A 113 18.86 -6.02 0.08
CA LEU A 113 19.15 -6.87 -1.07
C LEU A 113 20.24 -7.91 -0.77
N ALA A 114 21.32 -7.50 -0.11
CA ALA A 114 22.40 -8.39 0.30
C ALA A 114 21.91 -9.44 1.30
N GLN A 115 21.08 -9.06 2.27
CA GLN A 115 20.46 -9.99 3.22
C GLN A 115 19.61 -11.04 2.50
N LEU A 116 18.72 -10.62 1.59
CA LEU A 116 17.86 -11.55 0.85
C LEU A 116 18.65 -12.49 -0.07
N LEU A 117 19.75 -12.01 -0.66
CA LEU A 117 20.64 -12.86 -1.45
C LEU A 117 21.38 -13.87 -0.57
N ALA A 118 21.89 -13.43 0.58
CA ALA A 118 22.62 -14.29 1.52
C ALA A 118 21.72 -15.37 2.15
N SER A 119 20.44 -15.08 2.41
CA SER A 119 19.48 -16.05 2.94
C SER A 119 18.92 -17.00 1.87
N GLY A 120 19.20 -16.76 0.58
CA GLY A 120 18.62 -17.52 -0.53
C GLY A 120 17.18 -17.12 -0.89
N ASP A 121 16.61 -16.13 -0.20
CA ASP A 121 15.29 -15.54 -0.48
C ASP A 121 15.27 -14.67 -1.75
N ALA A 122 16.44 -14.41 -2.35
CA ALA A 122 16.56 -13.77 -3.65
C ALA A 122 17.63 -14.44 -4.51
N PHE A 123 17.56 -14.21 -5.83
CA PHE A 123 18.55 -14.73 -6.77
C PHE A 123 18.76 -13.81 -7.98
N PRO A 124 19.99 -13.81 -8.56
CA PRO A 124 20.28 -13.08 -9.78
C PRO A 124 19.55 -13.70 -10.99
N CYS A 125 19.09 -12.84 -11.90
CA CYS A 125 18.36 -13.23 -13.09
C CYS A 125 18.94 -12.54 -14.33
N ALA A 126 19.18 -13.32 -15.39
CA ALA A 126 19.67 -12.86 -16.69
C ALA A 126 18.56 -12.58 -17.71
N CYS A 127 17.31 -12.98 -17.43
CA CYS A 127 16.22 -12.97 -18.42
C CYS A 127 15.91 -11.57 -18.95
N SER A 128 15.81 -11.46 -20.27
CA SER A 128 15.37 -10.25 -20.97
C SER A 128 13.84 -10.12 -20.94
N ARG A 129 13.29 -8.96 -21.33
CA ARG A 129 11.84 -8.81 -21.50
C ARG A 129 11.27 -9.79 -22.54
N ALA A 130 12.03 -10.05 -23.61
CA ALA A 130 11.63 -11.01 -24.64
C ALA A 130 11.57 -12.44 -24.08
N ASP A 131 12.56 -12.85 -23.27
CA ASP A 131 12.58 -14.18 -22.63
C ASP A 131 11.36 -14.38 -21.74
N LEU A 132 10.95 -13.33 -21.00
CA LEU A 132 9.79 -13.36 -20.11
C LEU A 132 8.47 -13.43 -20.88
N ALA A 133 8.37 -12.73 -22.01
CA ALA A 133 7.18 -12.76 -22.86
C ALA A 133 7.00 -14.10 -23.57
N ALA A 134 8.10 -14.77 -23.92
CA ALA A 134 8.07 -16.05 -24.62
C ALA A 134 7.81 -17.25 -23.68
N GLY A 135 8.19 -17.15 -22.41
CA GLY A 135 8.14 -18.29 -21.47
C GLY A 135 7.18 -18.14 -20.29
N GLY A 136 6.65 -16.94 -20.03
CA GLY A 136 5.82 -16.68 -18.85
C GLY A 136 4.33 -16.83 -19.13
N ASP A 137 3.64 -17.62 -18.31
CA ASP A 137 2.17 -17.65 -18.32
C ASP A 137 1.59 -16.34 -17.78
N ALA A 138 0.34 -16.03 -18.16
CA ALA A 138 -0.39 -14.93 -17.57
C ALA A 138 -0.57 -15.12 -16.04
N GLY A 139 -0.21 -14.08 -15.28
CA GLY A 139 -0.40 -14.01 -13.84
C GLY A 139 -1.12 -12.73 -13.42
N PRO A 140 -1.60 -12.65 -12.16
CA PRO A 140 -2.38 -11.51 -11.67
C PRO A 140 -1.64 -10.16 -11.71
N ALA A 141 -0.32 -10.16 -11.78
CA ALA A 141 0.53 -8.96 -11.84
C ALA A 141 1.36 -8.88 -13.14
N GLY A 142 0.90 -9.54 -14.21
CA GLY A 142 1.63 -9.70 -15.47
C GLY A 142 2.18 -11.11 -15.65
N ALA A 143 3.00 -11.30 -16.68
CA ALA A 143 3.62 -12.58 -16.99
C ALA A 143 4.41 -13.11 -15.79
N ARG A 144 4.05 -14.30 -15.33
CA ARG A 144 4.74 -14.99 -14.24
C ARG A 144 6.12 -15.39 -14.71
N TYR A 145 7.11 -15.24 -13.84
CA TYR A 145 8.48 -15.65 -14.15
C TYR A 145 8.56 -17.17 -14.40
N PRO A 146 9.14 -17.64 -15.53
CA PRO A 146 9.22 -19.07 -15.86
C PRO A 146 10.23 -19.87 -15.04
N GLY A 147 11.02 -19.24 -14.17
CA GLY A 147 11.98 -19.94 -13.32
C GLY A 147 13.35 -20.21 -13.97
N THR A 148 13.64 -19.68 -15.16
CA THR A 148 14.86 -19.96 -15.94
C THR A 148 16.18 -19.81 -15.16
N CYS A 149 16.27 -18.81 -14.27
CA CYS A 149 17.45 -18.51 -13.47
C CYS A 149 17.30 -18.92 -12.01
N ARG A 150 16.19 -19.58 -11.63
CA ARG A 150 15.87 -19.89 -10.23
C ARG A 150 16.91 -20.81 -9.59
N ASN A 151 17.55 -21.66 -10.39
CA ASN A 151 18.56 -22.63 -9.94
C ASN A 151 19.98 -22.26 -10.41
N GLY A 152 20.21 -21.00 -10.77
CA GLY A 152 21.50 -20.52 -11.30
C GLY A 152 21.35 -19.85 -12.66
N LEU A 153 22.34 -19.02 -13.03
CA LEU A 153 22.35 -18.36 -14.33
C LEU A 153 22.64 -19.38 -15.44
N PRO A 154 21.93 -19.33 -16.57
CA PRO A 154 22.29 -20.12 -17.74
C PRO A 154 23.73 -19.80 -18.21
N ALA A 155 24.42 -20.80 -18.74
CA ALA A 155 25.81 -20.67 -19.19
C ALA A 155 25.98 -19.50 -20.17
N GLY A 156 27.04 -18.71 -19.99
CA GLY A 156 27.35 -17.55 -20.83
C GLY A 156 26.48 -16.31 -20.60
N ARG A 157 25.53 -16.34 -19.64
CA ARG A 157 24.68 -15.18 -19.32
C ARG A 157 25.11 -14.49 -18.03
N ALA A 158 25.14 -13.16 -18.06
CA ALA A 158 25.39 -12.33 -16.89
C ALA A 158 24.09 -11.98 -16.15
N ALA A 159 24.17 -11.84 -14.83
CA ALA A 159 23.09 -11.29 -14.03
C ALA A 159 22.78 -9.86 -14.47
N ARG A 160 21.49 -9.55 -14.63
CA ARG A 160 21.04 -8.18 -14.90
C ARG A 160 20.09 -7.65 -13.84
N SER A 161 19.28 -8.52 -13.25
CA SER A 161 18.28 -8.15 -12.23
C SER A 161 18.37 -9.10 -11.05
N VAL A 162 17.71 -8.76 -9.95
CA VAL A 162 17.50 -9.67 -8.81
C VAL A 162 16.01 -9.88 -8.60
N ARG A 163 15.63 -11.15 -8.39
CA ARG A 163 14.25 -11.55 -8.11
C ARG A 163 14.14 -12.11 -6.70
N ALA A 164 13.00 -11.87 -6.06
CA ALA A 164 12.59 -12.58 -4.86
C ALA A 164 12.25 -14.04 -5.22
N ARG A 165 12.75 -14.99 -4.42
CA ARG A 165 12.43 -16.41 -4.48
C ARG A 165 11.19 -16.68 -3.65
N VAL A 166 10.02 -16.62 -4.27
CA VAL A 166 8.77 -16.91 -3.55
C VAL A 166 8.45 -18.40 -3.56
N ASP A 167 7.76 -18.83 -2.51
CA ASP A 167 7.26 -20.18 -2.34
C ASP A 167 5.72 -20.18 -2.27
N ALA A 168 5.18 -21.35 -1.94
CA ALA A 168 3.77 -21.62 -1.78
C ALA A 168 3.14 -21.02 -0.51
N THR A 169 3.90 -20.29 0.31
CA THR A 169 3.46 -19.82 1.63
C THR A 169 2.24 -18.90 1.50
N PRO A 170 1.13 -19.20 2.19
CA PRO A 170 -0.02 -18.30 2.25
C PRO A 170 0.36 -16.96 2.90
N ILE A 171 -0.05 -15.87 2.27
CA ILE A 171 -0.03 -14.54 2.87
C ILE A 171 -1.48 -14.14 3.16
N GLU A 172 -1.71 -13.84 4.42
CA GLU A 172 -3.00 -13.47 4.98
C GLU A 172 -2.86 -12.14 5.72
N PHE A 173 -3.79 -11.23 5.45
CA PHE A 173 -3.94 -9.98 6.19
C PHE A 173 -5.39 -9.51 6.11
N THR A 174 -5.81 -8.72 7.09
CA THR A 174 -7.08 -8.02 7.05
C THR A 174 -6.83 -6.59 6.60
N ASP A 175 -7.37 -6.24 5.43
CA ASP A 175 -7.43 -4.85 5.02
C ASP A 175 -8.55 -4.15 5.81
N ARG A 176 -8.24 -2.99 6.40
CA ARG A 176 -9.20 -2.26 7.23
C ARG A 176 -10.49 -1.89 6.48
N PHE A 177 -10.42 -1.64 5.17
CA PHE A 177 -11.58 -1.27 4.36
C PHE A 177 -12.08 -2.44 3.50
N GLN A 178 -11.17 -3.16 2.84
CA GLN A 178 -11.53 -4.23 1.91
C GLN A 178 -11.84 -5.56 2.63
N GLY A 179 -11.42 -5.74 3.88
CA GLY A 179 -11.66 -6.94 4.69
C GLY A 179 -10.57 -8.00 4.54
N PRO A 180 -10.86 -9.27 4.92
CA PRO A 180 -9.86 -10.33 4.94
C PRO A 180 -9.39 -10.71 3.52
N ILE A 181 -8.07 -10.80 3.35
CA ILE A 181 -7.42 -11.17 2.09
C ILE A 181 -6.46 -12.32 2.36
N ARG A 182 -6.57 -13.35 1.52
CA ARG A 182 -5.71 -14.54 1.53
C ARG A 182 -5.24 -14.84 0.12
N THR A 183 -3.94 -14.94 -0.07
CA THR A 183 -3.36 -15.31 -1.36
C THR A 183 -2.08 -16.13 -1.17
N ARG A 184 -1.55 -16.68 -2.26
CA ARG A 184 -0.23 -17.31 -2.30
C ARG A 184 0.63 -16.62 -3.34
N LEU A 185 1.89 -16.37 -3.01
CA LEU A 185 2.79 -15.60 -3.86
C LEU A 185 3.32 -16.37 -5.07
N ASP A 186 3.37 -17.70 -5.01
CA ASP A 186 3.71 -18.55 -6.15
C ASP A 186 2.80 -18.30 -7.37
N ARG A 187 1.55 -17.87 -7.16
CA ARG A 187 0.63 -17.47 -8.23
C ARG A 187 1.10 -16.22 -8.99
N THR A 188 1.75 -15.30 -8.30
CA THR A 188 2.41 -14.12 -8.90
C THR A 188 3.80 -14.47 -9.42
N GLY A 189 4.47 -15.43 -8.78
CA GLY A 189 5.82 -15.89 -9.10
C GLY A 189 6.92 -14.95 -8.62
N ASP A 190 8.16 -15.34 -8.94
CA ASP A 190 9.37 -14.64 -8.53
C ASP A 190 9.44 -13.23 -9.15
N PHE A 191 9.11 -12.23 -8.33
CA PHE A 191 9.02 -10.84 -8.75
C PHE A 191 10.37 -10.13 -8.61
N VAL A 192 10.59 -9.12 -9.46
CA VAL A 192 11.82 -8.32 -9.46
C VAL A 192 11.88 -7.43 -8.23
N ILE A 193 13.01 -7.44 -7.52
CA ILE A 193 13.32 -6.56 -6.38
C ILE A 193 14.45 -5.57 -6.67
N HIS A 194 15.29 -5.87 -7.68
CA HIS A 194 16.28 -4.95 -8.24
C HIS A 194 16.28 -5.10 -9.76
N ARG A 195 16.01 -4.00 -10.48
CA ARG A 195 15.78 -4.00 -11.92
C ARG A 195 17.09 -4.01 -12.71
N ALA A 196 16.98 -4.32 -14.00
CA ALA A 196 18.10 -4.36 -14.92
C ALA A 196 18.75 -3.01 -15.24
N ASP A 197 18.04 -1.92 -14.96
CA ASP A 197 18.52 -0.55 -15.09
C ASP A 197 19.06 0.01 -13.76
N GLY A 198 19.26 -0.84 -12.75
CA GLY A 198 19.80 -0.45 -11.44
C GLY A 198 18.78 0.13 -10.47
N VAL A 199 17.52 0.32 -10.89
CA VAL A 199 16.48 0.87 -10.01
C VAL A 199 16.01 -0.20 -9.01
N ILE A 200 16.00 0.15 -7.72
CA ILE A 200 15.38 -0.66 -6.66
C ILE A 200 13.87 -0.74 -6.94
N ALA A 201 13.33 -1.95 -6.98
CA ALA A 201 11.91 -2.11 -7.31
C ALA A 201 11.02 -1.60 -6.17
N TYR A 202 9.87 -1.04 -6.54
CA TYR A 202 8.88 -0.47 -5.61
C TYR A 202 8.60 -1.36 -4.40
N GLN A 203 8.45 -2.68 -4.61
CA GLN A 203 8.11 -3.62 -3.54
C GLN A 203 9.19 -3.66 -2.44
N LEU A 204 10.48 -3.62 -2.81
CA LEU A 204 11.58 -3.62 -1.85
C LEU A 204 11.70 -2.25 -1.18
N ALA A 205 11.71 -1.18 -1.97
CA ALA A 205 11.92 0.18 -1.48
C ALA A 205 10.86 0.59 -0.44
N VAL A 206 9.57 0.41 -0.76
CA VAL A 206 8.47 0.80 0.13
C VAL A 206 8.48 0.00 1.43
N THR A 207 8.84 -1.28 1.37
CA THR A 207 8.89 -2.17 2.55
C THR A 207 10.01 -1.74 3.51
N VAL A 208 11.19 -1.45 2.97
CA VAL A 208 12.34 -0.98 3.76
C VAL A 208 12.06 0.39 4.37
N ASP A 209 11.53 1.34 3.59
CA ASP A 209 11.28 2.69 4.09
C ASP A 209 10.14 2.78 5.10
N ASP A 210 9.05 2.04 4.89
CA ASP A 210 7.95 2.00 5.85
C ASP A 210 8.46 1.48 7.21
N ALA A 211 9.33 0.45 7.22
CA ALA A 211 9.95 -0.05 8.44
C ALA A 211 10.91 0.97 9.09
N ARG A 212 11.80 1.60 8.32
CA ARG A 212 12.75 2.61 8.82
C ARG A 212 12.06 3.84 9.39
N GLN A 213 10.93 4.22 8.81
CA GLN A 213 10.11 5.33 9.29
C GLN A 213 9.23 4.95 10.48
N GLY A 214 9.14 3.67 10.82
CA GLY A 214 8.24 3.17 11.86
C GLY A 214 6.77 3.34 11.48
N ILE A 215 6.43 3.29 10.19
CA ILE A 215 5.05 3.34 9.72
C ILE A 215 4.29 2.17 10.32
N THR A 216 3.17 2.47 10.97
CA THR A 216 2.30 1.46 11.60
C THR A 216 1.05 1.19 10.77
N GLU A 217 0.63 2.13 9.93
CA GLU A 217 -0.53 2.01 9.04
C GLU A 217 -0.21 2.55 7.64
N VAL A 218 -0.55 1.77 6.61
CA VAL A 218 -0.45 2.15 5.20
C VAL A 218 -1.86 2.28 4.61
N VAL A 219 -2.33 3.53 4.50
CA VAL A 219 -3.56 3.89 3.79
C VAL A 219 -3.20 4.37 2.38
N ARG A 220 -3.70 3.68 1.34
CA ARG A 220 -3.39 3.99 -0.08
C ARG A 220 -4.48 3.52 -1.05
N GLY A 221 -4.34 3.80 -2.34
CA GLY A 221 -5.30 3.36 -3.36
C GLY A 221 -5.33 1.84 -3.58
N ALA A 222 -6.52 1.28 -3.84
CA ALA A 222 -6.74 -0.15 -4.05
C ALA A 222 -6.08 -0.73 -5.31
N ASP A 223 -5.54 0.09 -6.20
CA ASP A 223 -4.66 -0.35 -7.28
C ASP A 223 -3.35 -0.98 -6.75
N LEU A 224 -2.98 -0.70 -5.50
CA LEU A 224 -1.82 -1.29 -4.84
C LEU A 224 -2.17 -2.48 -3.93
N LEU A 225 -3.43 -2.89 -3.86
CA LEU A 225 -3.88 -3.96 -2.96
C LEU A 225 -3.17 -5.29 -3.25
N ASP A 226 -2.99 -5.62 -4.53
CA ASP A 226 -2.30 -6.85 -4.96
C ASP A 226 -0.77 -6.75 -4.85
N SER A 227 -0.23 -5.59 -4.43
CA SER A 227 1.18 -5.45 -4.02
C SER A 227 1.41 -5.81 -2.56
N THR A 228 0.40 -5.62 -1.69
CA THR A 228 0.49 -5.84 -0.25
C THR A 228 1.03 -7.22 0.14
N PRO A 229 0.59 -8.34 -0.46
CA PRO A 229 1.11 -9.66 -0.10
C PRO A 229 2.63 -9.80 -0.33
N ARG A 230 3.16 -9.19 -1.39
CA ARG A 230 4.61 -9.20 -1.70
C ARG A 230 5.40 -8.38 -0.68
N GLN A 231 4.84 -7.26 -0.23
CA GLN A 231 5.45 -6.37 0.77
C GLN A 231 5.45 -7.02 2.15
N ILE A 232 4.35 -7.68 2.55
CA ILE A 232 4.29 -8.47 3.79
C ILE A 232 5.34 -9.59 3.77
N TRP A 233 5.47 -10.30 2.65
CA TRP A 233 6.47 -11.35 2.51
C TRP A 233 7.89 -10.79 2.64
N LEU A 234 8.21 -9.69 1.96
CA LEU A 234 9.52 -9.03 2.07
C LEU A 234 9.81 -8.60 3.51
N ALA A 235 8.85 -7.96 4.18
CA ALA A 235 9.00 -7.53 5.56
C ALA A 235 9.33 -8.72 6.47
N ARG A 236 8.60 -9.84 6.33
CA ARG A 236 8.84 -11.06 7.11
C ARG A 236 10.23 -11.65 6.86
N ARG A 237 10.68 -11.74 5.59
CA ARG A 237 12.02 -12.26 5.25
C ARG A 237 13.15 -11.36 5.76
N LEU A 238 12.91 -10.06 5.81
CA LEU A 238 13.87 -9.08 6.32
C LEU A 238 13.81 -8.90 7.84
N GLY A 239 12.86 -9.55 8.54
CA GLY A 239 12.66 -9.35 9.98
C GLY A 239 12.10 -7.98 10.36
N LEU A 240 11.44 -7.30 9.42
CA LEU A 240 10.86 -5.97 9.58
C LEU A 240 9.43 -6.03 10.12
N ALA A 241 9.01 -4.97 10.81
CA ALA A 241 7.62 -4.81 11.25
C ALA A 241 6.69 -4.71 10.04
N VAL A 242 5.55 -5.40 10.12
CA VAL A 242 4.47 -5.32 9.12
C VAL A 242 3.45 -4.28 9.59
N PRO A 243 3.15 -3.23 8.80
CA PRO A 243 2.11 -2.28 9.16
C PRO A 243 0.72 -2.86 8.94
N GLU A 244 -0.29 -2.23 9.52
CA GLU A 244 -1.68 -2.42 9.12
C GLU A 244 -1.91 -1.80 7.73
N TYR A 245 -2.84 -2.37 6.96
CA TYR A 245 -3.12 -1.92 5.59
C TYR A 245 -4.58 -1.54 5.44
N ALA A 246 -4.82 -0.45 4.70
CA ALA A 246 -6.15 -0.02 4.32
C ALA A 246 -6.14 0.51 2.89
N HIS A 247 -7.06 0.04 2.05
CA HIS A 247 -7.07 0.43 0.63
C HIS A 247 -8.36 1.14 0.24
N ILE A 248 -8.24 2.43 -0.10
CA ILE A 248 -9.37 3.25 -0.57
C ILE A 248 -9.72 2.95 -2.04
N PRO A 249 -10.98 3.14 -2.47
CA PRO A 249 -11.35 2.97 -3.86
C PRO A 249 -10.53 3.84 -4.80
N VAL A 250 -10.18 3.29 -5.96
CA VAL A 250 -9.60 4.05 -7.07
C VAL A 250 -10.71 4.79 -7.80
N ALA A 251 -10.55 6.10 -7.95
CA ALA A 251 -11.48 6.92 -8.71
C ALA A 251 -11.43 6.59 -10.21
N THR A 252 -12.60 6.33 -10.80
CA THR A 252 -12.74 6.01 -12.23
C THR A 252 -13.70 6.96 -12.95
N THR A 253 -13.61 7.02 -14.27
CA THR A 253 -14.68 7.59 -15.11
C THR A 253 -15.93 6.71 -15.03
N ALA A 254 -17.07 7.20 -15.58
CA ALA A 254 -18.27 6.37 -15.74
C ALA A 254 -18.01 5.08 -16.54
N GLY A 255 -17.11 5.14 -17.53
CA GLY A 255 -16.69 3.98 -18.32
C GLY A 255 -15.71 3.03 -17.61
N GLY A 256 -15.49 3.19 -16.30
CA GLY A 256 -14.63 2.31 -15.50
C GLY A 256 -13.13 2.50 -15.69
N ARG A 257 -12.71 3.49 -16.49
CA ARG A 257 -11.29 3.81 -16.68
C ARG A 257 -10.76 4.57 -15.46
N LYS A 258 -9.62 4.15 -14.92
CA LYS A 258 -8.94 4.88 -13.84
C LYS A 258 -8.73 6.34 -14.25
N LEU A 259 -9.10 7.27 -13.37
CA LEU A 259 -8.78 8.68 -13.58
C LEU A 259 -7.27 8.85 -13.50
N GLY A 260 -6.65 9.07 -14.66
CA GLY A 260 -5.23 9.38 -14.77
C GLY A 260 -4.97 10.89 -14.76
N LYS A 261 -3.69 11.24 -14.89
CA LYS A 261 -3.21 12.63 -15.04
C LYS A 261 -3.83 13.37 -16.24
N ARG A 262 -4.42 12.66 -17.21
CA ARG A 262 -5.02 13.22 -18.43
C ARG A 262 -6.54 13.31 -18.39
N ASP A 263 -7.20 12.75 -17.38
CA ASP A 263 -8.68 12.59 -17.34
C ASP A 263 -9.34 13.33 -16.18
N ALA A 264 -8.54 13.71 -15.17
CA ALA A 264 -8.89 14.72 -14.22
C ALA A 264 -8.29 16.03 -14.75
N ASP A 265 -9.02 16.73 -15.63
CA ASP A 265 -8.57 17.87 -16.44
C ASP A 265 -8.08 19.10 -15.65
N ARG A 266 -7.90 18.99 -14.32
CA ARG A 266 -7.19 19.99 -13.53
C ARG A 266 -6.24 19.35 -12.51
N PRO A 267 -4.95 19.72 -12.53
CA PRO A 267 -4.07 19.57 -11.38
C PRO A 267 -4.76 20.07 -10.10
N ILE A 268 -4.51 19.40 -8.97
CA ILE A 268 -4.97 19.87 -7.66
C ILE A 268 -4.38 21.25 -7.30
N ALA A 269 -3.29 21.63 -7.96
CA ALA A 269 -2.73 22.98 -7.88
C ALA A 269 -3.75 24.07 -8.27
N ASP A 270 -4.65 23.79 -9.20
CA ASP A 270 -5.58 24.76 -9.76
C ASP A 270 -6.97 24.73 -9.08
N ALA A 271 -7.19 23.75 -8.19
CA ALA A 271 -8.45 23.61 -7.48
C ALA A 271 -8.50 24.54 -6.27
N GLU A 272 -9.68 25.11 -5.98
CA GLU A 272 -9.92 25.82 -4.72
C GLU A 272 -9.87 24.79 -3.56
N PRO A 273 -9.04 25.02 -2.52
CA PRO A 273 -8.74 24.00 -1.50
C PRO A 273 -9.95 23.39 -0.79
N VAL A 274 -10.91 24.21 -0.33
CA VAL A 274 -12.09 23.71 0.40
C VAL A 274 -12.93 22.82 -0.52
N SER A 275 -13.14 23.24 -1.76
CA SER A 275 -13.90 22.48 -2.75
C SER A 275 -13.24 21.14 -3.07
N ALA A 276 -11.92 21.11 -3.23
CA ALA A 276 -11.17 19.88 -3.46
C ALA A 276 -11.29 18.90 -2.28
N LEU A 277 -11.18 19.40 -1.05
CA LEU A 277 -11.31 18.59 0.15
C LEU A 277 -12.73 18.05 0.34
N LEU A 278 -13.77 18.86 0.12
CA LEU A 278 -15.18 18.40 0.14
C LEU A 278 -15.41 17.29 -0.90
N ALA A 279 -14.85 17.43 -2.10
CA ALA A 279 -14.89 16.38 -3.13
C ALA A 279 -14.26 15.07 -2.65
N GLY A 280 -13.10 15.18 -2.00
CA GLY A 280 -12.39 14.02 -1.45
C GLY A 280 -13.18 13.35 -0.33
N LEU A 281 -13.72 14.13 0.61
CA LEU A 281 -14.55 13.63 1.71
C LEU A 281 -15.80 12.92 1.18
N GLU A 282 -16.50 13.54 0.22
CA GLU A 282 -17.67 12.94 -0.41
C GLU A 282 -17.33 11.61 -1.08
N PHE A 283 -16.26 11.57 -1.88
CA PHE A 283 -15.84 10.35 -2.56
C PHE A 283 -15.45 9.23 -1.58
N LEU A 284 -14.82 9.58 -0.46
CA LEU A 284 -14.46 8.66 0.62
C LEU A 284 -15.65 8.27 1.52
N GLY A 285 -16.87 8.71 1.16
CA GLY A 285 -18.10 8.42 1.90
C GLY A 285 -18.20 9.12 3.25
N GLN A 286 -17.31 10.08 3.53
CA GLN A 286 -17.24 10.77 4.82
C GLN A 286 -18.42 11.73 5.01
N PRO A 287 -18.81 12.05 6.25
CA PRO A 287 -19.78 13.10 6.49
C PRO A 287 -19.26 14.44 5.93
N LEU A 288 -20.18 15.31 5.52
CA LEU A 288 -19.90 16.67 5.06
C LEU A 288 -20.54 17.66 6.04
N PRO A 289 -19.91 18.83 6.28
CA PRO A 289 -20.51 19.86 7.12
C PRO A 289 -21.75 20.46 6.43
N GLU A 290 -22.76 20.83 7.22
CA GLU A 290 -23.98 21.47 6.72
C GLU A 290 -23.67 22.85 6.11
N GLN A 291 -22.81 23.62 6.78
CA GLN A 291 -22.30 24.89 6.31
C GLN A 291 -20.89 24.70 5.74
N ARG A 292 -20.66 25.23 4.54
CA ARG A 292 -19.35 25.18 3.89
C ARG A 292 -18.34 26.02 4.68
N PRO A 293 -17.21 25.46 5.16
CA PRO A 293 -16.15 26.24 5.80
C PRO A 293 -15.50 27.22 4.83
N GLU A 294 -14.95 28.31 5.35
CA GLU A 294 -14.23 29.28 4.53
C GLU A 294 -12.79 28.84 4.25
N ARG A 295 -12.19 28.11 5.19
CA ARG A 295 -10.79 27.70 5.12
C ARG A 295 -10.61 26.18 5.15
N ALA A 296 -9.54 25.73 4.48
CA ALA A 296 -9.20 24.31 4.39
C ALA A 296 -8.87 23.68 5.76
N ASP A 297 -8.22 24.42 6.65
CA ASP A 297 -7.86 23.92 7.98
C ASP A 297 -9.06 23.75 8.91
N GLU A 298 -10.07 24.63 8.81
CA GLU A 298 -11.35 24.47 9.49
C GLU A 298 -12.07 23.20 9.04
N LEU A 299 -12.14 22.98 7.72
CA LEU A 299 -12.72 21.76 7.15
C LEU A 299 -11.97 20.50 7.59
N LEU A 300 -10.64 20.53 7.56
CA LEU A 300 -9.82 19.39 8.00
C LEU A 300 -10.00 19.10 9.49
N ALA A 301 -10.02 20.12 10.35
CA ALA A 301 -10.26 19.94 11.79
C ALA A 301 -11.64 19.30 12.04
N TRP A 302 -12.67 19.77 11.34
CA TRP A 302 -14.02 19.20 11.40
C TRP A 302 -14.04 17.74 10.91
N ALA A 303 -13.35 17.45 9.82
CA ALA A 303 -13.29 16.12 9.22
C ALA A 303 -12.50 15.12 10.08
N ILE A 304 -11.41 15.55 10.73
CA ILE A 304 -10.64 14.72 11.68
C ILE A 304 -11.54 14.26 12.82
N ALA A 305 -12.31 15.19 13.42
CA ALA A 305 -13.20 14.89 14.54
C ALA A 305 -14.37 13.95 14.20
N ARG A 306 -14.66 13.77 12.91
CA ARG A 306 -15.81 12.99 12.40
C ARG A 306 -15.39 11.90 11.42
N PHE A 307 -14.10 11.63 11.31
CA PHE A 307 -13.59 10.62 10.40
C PHE A 307 -14.16 9.26 10.79
N ASP A 308 -14.86 8.64 9.84
CA ASP A 308 -15.47 7.33 10.03
C ASP A 308 -14.91 6.36 8.99
N PRO A 309 -13.97 5.48 9.39
CA PRO A 309 -13.37 4.51 8.50
C PRO A 309 -14.39 3.48 7.97
N THR A 310 -15.49 3.25 8.67
CA THR A 310 -16.50 2.27 8.28
C THR A 310 -17.33 2.72 7.07
N ARG A 311 -17.34 4.03 6.81
CA ARG A 311 -18.02 4.64 5.66
C ARG A 311 -17.21 4.61 4.37
N ILE A 312 -15.91 4.28 4.44
CA ILE A 312 -15.09 4.15 3.24
C ILE A 312 -15.64 2.99 2.39
N PRO A 313 -15.97 3.23 1.11
CA PRO A 313 -16.60 2.20 0.29
C PRO A 313 -15.73 0.95 0.15
N ARG A 314 -16.31 -0.22 0.42
CA ARG A 314 -15.66 -1.54 0.27
C ARG A 314 -15.64 -1.99 -1.20
N ARG A 315 -15.04 -1.17 -2.05
CA ARG A 315 -14.89 -1.37 -3.49
C ARG A 315 -13.46 -1.04 -3.89
N ARG A 316 -12.89 -1.78 -4.85
CA ARG A 316 -11.58 -1.45 -5.43
C ARG A 316 -11.64 -0.23 -6.36
N TYR A 317 -12.76 -0.04 -7.05
CA TYR A 317 -12.97 1.02 -8.03
C TYR A 317 -14.32 1.68 -7.78
N LEU A 318 -14.37 3.01 -7.92
CA LEU A 318 -15.57 3.79 -7.75
C LEU A 318 -15.63 4.93 -8.78
N PRO A 319 -16.71 5.04 -9.57
CA PRO A 319 -16.88 6.14 -10.51
C PRO A 319 -17.00 7.48 -9.77
N VAL A 320 -16.35 8.53 -10.29
CA VAL A 320 -16.60 9.89 -9.80
C VAL A 320 -17.97 10.38 -10.27
N ALA A 321 -18.69 11.05 -9.36
CA ALA A 321 -19.93 11.74 -9.72
C ALA A 321 -19.67 12.78 -10.83
N GLU A 322 -20.67 13.02 -11.67
CA GLU A 322 -20.54 13.93 -12.83
C GLU A 322 -20.11 15.34 -12.43
N ARG A 323 -20.53 15.84 -11.26
CA ARG A 323 -20.12 17.16 -10.72
C ARG A 323 -18.62 17.33 -10.49
N TRP A 324 -17.85 16.25 -10.46
CA TRP A 324 -16.39 16.28 -10.25
C TRP A 324 -15.59 16.03 -11.52
N ARG A 325 -16.28 15.77 -12.64
CA ARG A 325 -15.66 15.85 -13.97
C ARG A 325 -15.59 17.34 -14.24
N GLY A 326 -14.39 17.88 -14.42
CA GLY A 326 -14.25 19.27 -14.87
C GLY A 326 -15.23 19.48 -16.02
N SER A 327 -16.12 20.47 -15.92
CA SER A 327 -16.96 20.83 -17.05
C SER A 327 -16.05 21.07 -18.26
N PRO A 328 -16.46 20.61 -19.46
CA PRO A 328 -15.65 20.72 -20.68
C PRO A 328 -15.25 22.16 -20.98
#